data_AF-A0A842U0S1-F1
#
_entry.id   AF-A0A842U0S1-F1
#
_cell.length_a   1.000
_cell.length_b   1.000
_cell.length_c   1.000
_cell.angle_alpha   90.00
_cell.angle_beta   90.00
_cell.angle_gamma   90.00
#
_symmetry.space_group_name_H-M   'P 1'
#
loop_
_entity.id
_entity.type
_entity.pdbx_description
1 polymer ?
#
loop_
_entity_poly.entity_id
_entity_poly.type
_entity_poly.pdbx_seq_one_letter_code
_entity_poly.pdbx_strand_id
1 'polypeptide(L)'
;MQKKYPEDDRYKSISSFCHHSLEKVLEIFEKGKTLDDFDKVVDAETEELYGSNSFRAFIPLHEPALAMNRYEEINFDFVSRLVFALMRTYLKNHEDDPIESAQRWFERIRSYYMTTNLRKIFNIEISRLKGDNFLVRFEFSADIANAHFENCKFIAAVFGCLGVVIEDLVYSKKQIYVRFDLVPTDLFYDKEIRKKERIKLMKNNVAKLIDYNRILEDKDFYLWTKLAQYDDISLQFKNQYSLEKRIKPILDNIRESADRRIYPQKILKFFEKLHWIRLDEMLTSFQIIGPDQLDSEIKDTVIEFISDYYNITKKKEMYYLEQK
;
A
#
# COMPACT_ATOMS: atom_id res chain seq x y z
N MET A 1 -42.69 -1.31 0.75
CA MET A 1 -43.01 -1.92 -0.56
C MET A 1 -44.48 -1.79 -0.91
N GLN A 2 -45.40 -2.19 -0.02
CA GLN A 2 -46.86 -2.15 -0.25
C GLN A 2 -47.42 -0.76 -0.64
N LYS A 3 -46.92 0.33 -0.03
CA LYS A 3 -47.24 1.72 -0.45
C LYS A 3 -46.62 2.15 -1.78
N LYS A 4 -45.59 1.44 -2.25
CA LYS A 4 -44.77 1.78 -3.44
C LYS A 4 -45.22 0.99 -4.68
N TYR A 5 -45.77 -0.20 -4.48
CA TYR A 5 -46.34 -1.10 -5.50
C TYR A 5 -47.63 -1.76 -4.98
N PRO A 6 -48.75 -1.02 -4.92
CA PRO A 6 -49.98 -1.51 -4.29
C PRO A 6 -50.69 -2.61 -5.10
N GLU A 7 -50.46 -2.65 -6.42
CA GLU A 7 -51.08 -3.61 -7.34
C GLU A 7 -50.36 -4.96 -7.41
N ASP A 8 -49.19 -5.08 -6.78
CA ASP A 8 -48.38 -6.28 -6.83
C ASP A 8 -48.82 -7.26 -5.72
N ASP A 9 -49.43 -8.37 -6.13
CA ASP A 9 -49.95 -9.43 -5.24
C ASP A 9 -48.93 -9.94 -4.22
N ARG A 10 -47.63 -9.88 -4.57
CA ARG A 10 -46.52 -10.32 -3.72
C ARG A 10 -46.34 -9.46 -2.48
N TYR A 11 -46.76 -8.19 -2.53
CA TYR A 11 -46.60 -7.24 -1.43
C TYR A 11 -47.91 -6.92 -0.71
N LYS A 12 -49.03 -7.60 -1.06
CA LYS A 12 -50.36 -7.39 -0.47
C LYS A 12 -50.48 -7.85 0.99
N SER A 13 -49.61 -8.75 1.45
CA SER A 13 -49.52 -9.12 2.86
C SER A 13 -48.13 -9.67 3.20
N ILE A 14 -47.76 -9.66 4.48
CA ILE A 14 -46.52 -10.29 4.96
C ILE A 14 -46.50 -11.78 4.60
N SER A 15 -47.64 -12.45 4.71
CA SER A 15 -47.78 -13.87 4.36
C SER A 15 -47.55 -14.12 2.86
N SER A 16 -48.10 -13.27 1.98
CA SER A 16 -47.91 -13.36 0.52
C SER A 16 -46.45 -13.13 0.13
N PHE A 17 -45.78 -12.19 0.80
CA PHE A 17 -44.36 -11.93 0.60
C PHE A 17 -43.51 -13.12 1.04
N CYS A 18 -43.73 -13.65 2.25
CA CYS A 18 -43.00 -14.81 2.76
C CYS A 18 -43.21 -16.05 1.89
N HIS A 19 -44.44 -16.30 1.44
CA HIS A 19 -44.73 -17.42 0.55
C HIS A 19 -43.96 -17.30 -0.77
N HIS A 20 -44.00 -16.12 -1.41
CA HIS A 20 -43.27 -15.88 -2.64
C HIS A 20 -41.74 -16.00 -2.48
N SER A 21 -41.20 -15.49 -1.37
CA SER A 21 -39.76 -15.64 -1.06
C SER A 21 -39.37 -17.10 -0.84
N LEU A 22 -40.19 -17.88 -0.12
CA LEU A 22 -39.93 -19.30 0.12
C LEU A 22 -40.03 -20.12 -1.17
N GLU A 23 -41.01 -19.86 -2.03
CA GLU A 23 -41.11 -20.50 -3.35
C GLU A 23 -39.85 -20.25 -4.18
N LYS A 24 -39.36 -19.00 -4.19
CA LYS A 24 -38.13 -18.66 -4.92
C LYS A 24 -36.89 -19.33 -4.34
N VAL A 25 -36.78 -19.44 -3.03
CA VAL A 25 -35.68 -20.17 -2.38
C VAL A 25 -35.74 -21.66 -2.71
N LEU A 26 -36.93 -22.26 -2.74
CA LEU A 26 -37.12 -23.67 -3.12
C LEU A 26 -36.75 -23.91 -4.60
N GLU A 27 -37.19 -23.05 -5.52
CA GLU A 27 -36.78 -23.11 -6.94
C GLU A 27 -35.25 -23.00 -7.12
N ILE A 28 -34.57 -22.26 -6.24
CA ILE A 28 -33.11 -22.12 -6.24
C ILE A 28 -32.44 -23.41 -5.76
N PHE A 29 -32.97 -24.05 -4.70
CA PHE A 29 -32.48 -25.35 -4.23
C PHE A 29 -32.73 -26.48 -5.22
N GLU A 30 -33.87 -26.49 -5.91
CA GLU A 30 -34.15 -27.45 -6.98
C GLU A 30 -33.13 -27.36 -8.14
N LYS A 31 -32.53 -26.19 -8.35
CA LYS A 31 -31.45 -25.97 -9.33
C LYS A 31 -30.06 -26.38 -8.80
N GLY A 32 -30.00 -27.06 -7.66
CA GLY A 32 -28.77 -27.59 -7.06
C GLY A 32 -27.94 -26.56 -6.29
N LYS A 33 -28.50 -25.39 -5.97
CA LYS A 33 -27.86 -24.42 -5.07
C LYS A 33 -28.07 -24.82 -3.62
N THR A 34 -27.19 -24.36 -2.75
CA THR A 34 -27.20 -24.65 -1.30
C THR A 34 -27.37 -23.37 -0.50
N LEU A 35 -27.63 -23.48 0.81
CA LEU A 35 -27.66 -22.33 1.71
C LEU A 35 -26.33 -21.55 1.66
N ASP A 36 -25.20 -22.25 1.52
CA ASP A 36 -23.87 -21.64 1.38
C ASP A 36 -23.75 -20.75 0.13
N ASP A 37 -24.61 -20.92 -0.88
CA ASP A 37 -24.63 -20.07 -2.06
C ASP A 37 -25.36 -18.74 -1.81
N PHE A 38 -26.21 -18.64 -0.77
CA PHE A 38 -26.82 -17.37 -0.36
C PHE A 38 -25.79 -16.45 0.31
N ASP A 39 -24.85 -17.01 1.09
CA ASP A 39 -23.73 -16.27 1.66
C ASP A 39 -22.74 -15.74 0.61
N LYS A 40 -22.82 -16.28 -0.62
CA LYS A 40 -22.01 -15.83 -1.77
C LYS A 40 -22.70 -14.75 -2.61
N VAL A 41 -23.97 -14.44 -2.36
CA VAL A 41 -24.69 -13.39 -3.07
C VAL A 41 -24.19 -12.05 -2.57
N VAL A 42 -23.48 -11.32 -3.44
CA VAL A 42 -23.04 -9.95 -3.19
C VAL A 42 -24.28 -9.07 -3.11
N ASP A 43 -24.43 -8.29 -2.04
CA ASP A 43 -25.59 -7.40 -1.91
C ASP A 43 -25.57 -6.32 -3.01
N ALA A 44 -26.76 -5.84 -3.40
CA ALA A 44 -26.89 -4.90 -4.52
C ALA A 44 -26.11 -3.59 -4.32
N GLU A 45 -25.88 -3.17 -3.07
CA GLU A 45 -25.09 -1.99 -2.72
C GLU A 45 -23.59 -2.24 -2.97
N THR A 46 -23.12 -3.43 -2.61
CA THR A 46 -21.76 -3.92 -2.90
C THR A 46 -21.58 -4.15 -4.40
N GLU A 47 -22.57 -4.70 -5.10
CA GLU A 47 -22.56 -4.85 -6.56
C GLU A 47 -22.59 -3.47 -7.27
N GLU A 48 -23.26 -2.46 -6.72
CA GLU A 48 -23.23 -1.10 -7.25
C GLU A 48 -21.89 -0.39 -6.95
N LEU A 49 -21.36 -0.54 -5.73
CA LEU A 49 -20.06 -0.01 -5.30
C LEU A 49 -18.93 -0.59 -6.15
N TYR A 50 -18.87 -1.92 -6.24
CA TYR A 50 -17.87 -2.59 -7.04
C TYR A 50 -18.23 -2.55 -8.50
N GLY A 51 -19.48 -2.48 -8.96
CA GLY A 51 -19.85 -2.40 -10.37
C GLY A 51 -19.49 -1.05 -11.01
N SER A 52 -19.76 0.05 -10.31
CA SER A 52 -19.36 1.41 -10.73
C SER A 52 -17.84 1.64 -10.65
N ASN A 53 -17.15 0.91 -9.77
CA ASN A 53 -15.69 0.92 -9.63
C ASN A 53 -15.03 -0.38 -10.15
N SER A 54 -15.75 -1.21 -10.89
CA SER A 54 -15.31 -2.60 -11.17
C SER A 54 -14.15 -2.56 -12.11
N PHE A 55 -13.24 -3.52 -11.90
CA PHE A 55 -12.16 -4.06 -12.76
C PHE A 55 -11.52 -3.14 -13.82
N ARG A 56 -12.25 -2.35 -14.60
CA ARG A 56 -11.73 -1.23 -15.40
C ARG A 56 -11.09 -0.09 -14.60
N ALA A 57 -11.45 0.16 -13.34
CA ALA A 57 -10.71 1.11 -12.50
C ALA A 57 -9.50 0.45 -11.82
N PHE A 58 -9.57 -0.85 -11.57
CA PHE A 58 -8.53 -1.63 -10.91
C PHE A 58 -7.48 -2.21 -11.87
N ILE A 59 -7.79 -2.50 -13.14
CA ILE A 59 -6.81 -2.93 -14.17
C ILE A 59 -5.77 -1.83 -14.39
N PRO A 60 -6.13 -0.54 -14.57
CA PRO A 60 -5.17 0.56 -14.63
C PRO A 60 -4.43 0.82 -13.31
N LEU A 61 -4.80 0.16 -12.22
CA LEU A 61 -4.04 0.18 -10.97
C LEU A 61 -3.13 -1.05 -10.86
N HIS A 62 -3.61 -2.23 -11.27
CA HIS A 62 -2.91 -3.50 -11.19
C HIS A 62 -1.84 -3.67 -12.27
N GLU A 63 -2.08 -3.28 -13.52
CA GLU A 63 -1.07 -3.35 -14.57
C GLU A 63 0.12 -2.41 -14.27
N PRO A 64 -0.12 -1.14 -13.87
CA PRO A 64 0.95 -0.32 -13.35
C PRO A 64 1.51 -0.86 -12.05
N ALA A 65 0.73 -1.40 -11.09
CA ALA A 65 1.29 -1.98 -9.86
C ALA A 65 2.18 -3.22 -10.09
N LEU A 66 1.87 -4.03 -11.11
CA LEU A 66 2.71 -5.16 -11.56
C LEU A 66 3.96 -4.68 -12.30
N ALA A 67 3.90 -3.49 -12.92
CA ALA A 67 5.04 -2.81 -13.54
C ALA A 67 5.81 -1.89 -12.56
N MET A 68 5.18 -1.48 -11.46
CA MET A 68 5.67 -0.50 -10.50
C MET A 68 6.60 -1.20 -9.52
N ASN A 69 7.69 -0.52 -9.24
CA ASN A 69 8.59 -0.89 -8.19
C ASN A 69 7.85 -0.81 -6.84
N ARG A 70 7.96 -1.85 -6.02
CA ARG A 70 7.44 -1.89 -4.66
C ARG A 70 7.83 -0.67 -3.79
N TYR A 71 8.93 0.01 -4.10
CA TYR A 71 9.40 1.22 -3.40
C TYR A 71 9.04 2.55 -4.07
N GLU A 72 8.31 2.53 -5.18
CA GLU A 72 7.76 3.76 -5.74
C GLU A 72 6.68 4.31 -4.80
N GLU A 73 6.80 5.61 -4.52
CA GLU A 73 5.81 6.33 -3.72
C GLU A 73 4.45 6.30 -4.44
N ILE A 74 3.38 6.09 -3.66
CA ILE A 74 2.03 6.21 -4.19
C ILE A 74 1.80 7.65 -4.66
N ASN A 75 1.33 7.82 -5.90
CA ASN A 75 0.79 9.09 -6.34
C ASN A 75 -0.56 9.37 -5.66
N PHE A 76 -0.50 10.04 -4.52
CA PHE A 76 -1.67 10.35 -3.71
C PHE A 76 -2.65 11.32 -4.40
N ASP A 77 -2.24 12.12 -5.38
CA ASP A 77 -3.19 12.96 -6.13
C ASP A 77 -4.11 12.13 -7.02
N PHE A 78 -3.58 11.06 -7.62
CA PHE A 78 -4.37 10.09 -8.37
C PHE A 78 -5.20 9.19 -7.44
N VAL A 79 -4.55 8.59 -6.44
CA VAL A 79 -5.20 7.64 -5.52
C VAL A 79 -6.24 8.31 -4.63
N SER A 80 -6.05 9.57 -4.24
CA SER A 80 -7.01 10.28 -3.40
C SER A 80 -8.40 10.37 -4.01
N ARG A 81 -8.54 10.48 -5.35
CA ARG A 81 -9.88 10.54 -5.97
C ARG A 81 -10.66 9.25 -5.74
N LEU A 82 -10.03 8.10 -5.96
CA LEU A 82 -10.63 6.79 -5.73
C LEU A 82 -10.93 6.57 -4.25
N VAL A 83 -9.96 6.86 -3.38
CA VAL A 83 -10.12 6.62 -1.95
C VAL A 83 -11.16 7.58 -1.33
N PHE A 84 -11.26 8.83 -1.80
CA PHE A 84 -12.34 9.73 -1.39
C PHE A 84 -13.71 9.30 -1.92
N ALA A 85 -13.78 8.65 -3.08
CA ALA A 85 -15.03 8.06 -3.56
C ALA A 85 -15.49 6.93 -2.63
N LEU A 86 -14.57 6.03 -2.26
CA LEU A 86 -14.84 4.97 -1.27
C LEU A 86 -15.26 5.54 0.09
N MET A 87 -14.57 6.59 0.56
CA MET A 87 -14.89 7.27 1.82
C MET A 87 -16.27 7.93 1.78
N ARG A 88 -16.67 8.56 0.67
CA ARG A 88 -18.02 9.13 0.54
C ARG A 88 -19.10 8.06 0.65
N THR A 89 -18.86 6.89 0.07
CA THR A 89 -19.79 5.77 0.23
C THR A 89 -19.85 5.26 1.66
N TYR A 90 -18.69 5.14 2.32
CA TYR A 90 -18.63 4.81 3.76
C TYR A 90 -19.40 5.82 4.62
N LEU A 91 -19.17 7.11 4.44
CA LEU A 91 -19.84 8.17 5.20
C LEU A 91 -21.35 8.27 4.94
N LYS A 92 -21.81 7.89 3.74
CA LYS A 92 -23.25 7.89 3.40
C LYS A 92 -24.04 6.85 4.20
N ASN A 93 -23.38 5.76 4.57
CA ASN A 93 -23.99 4.60 5.24
C ASN A 93 -23.57 4.49 6.72
N HIS A 94 -22.94 5.52 7.26
CA HIS A 94 -22.46 5.54 8.64
C HIS A 94 -23.63 5.75 9.60
N GLU A 95 -23.89 4.78 10.48
CA GLU A 95 -24.86 4.89 11.57
C GLU A 95 -24.26 5.66 12.75
N ASP A 96 -25.10 5.96 13.76
CA ASP A 96 -24.72 6.74 14.95
C ASP A 96 -23.70 6.01 15.85
N ASP A 97 -23.53 4.68 15.72
CA ASP A 97 -22.44 3.91 16.36
C ASP A 97 -21.30 3.65 15.35
N PRO A 98 -20.11 4.27 15.54
CA PRO A 98 -18.96 4.10 14.65
C PRO A 98 -18.35 2.71 14.66
N ILE A 99 -18.43 1.97 15.77
CA ILE A 99 -17.82 0.65 15.91
C ILE A 99 -18.65 -0.37 15.14
N GLU A 100 -19.97 -0.35 15.33
CA GLU A 100 -20.88 -1.26 14.63
C GLU A 100 -20.88 -0.98 13.12
N SER A 101 -20.84 0.29 12.72
CA SER A 101 -20.72 0.70 11.31
C SER A 101 -19.42 0.18 10.68
N ALA A 102 -18.31 0.31 11.39
CA ALA A 102 -17.01 -0.19 10.94
C ALA A 102 -17.02 -1.72 10.79
N GLN A 103 -17.55 -2.45 11.79
CA GLN A 103 -17.70 -3.91 11.72
C GLN A 103 -18.52 -4.33 10.50
N ARG A 104 -19.71 -3.74 10.28
CA ARG A 104 -20.54 -4.09 9.13
C ARG A 104 -19.84 -3.81 7.79
N TRP A 105 -19.11 -2.70 7.70
CA TRP A 105 -18.37 -2.35 6.47
C TRP A 105 -17.20 -3.31 6.21
N PHE A 106 -16.44 -3.66 7.24
CA PHE A 106 -15.35 -4.63 7.15
C PHE A 106 -15.86 -6.03 6.81
N GLU A 107 -17.00 -6.43 7.34
CA GLU A 107 -17.60 -7.73 7.08
C GLU A 107 -18.08 -7.83 5.63
N ARG A 108 -18.64 -6.75 5.07
CA ARG A 108 -18.97 -6.66 3.64
C ARG A 108 -17.74 -6.83 2.76
N ILE A 109 -16.64 -6.16 3.11
CA ILE A 109 -15.36 -6.29 2.39
C ILE A 109 -14.84 -7.73 2.50
N ARG A 110 -14.88 -8.33 3.70
CA ARG A 110 -14.47 -9.71 3.93
C ARG A 110 -15.26 -10.67 3.05
N SER A 111 -16.59 -10.57 3.04
CA SER A 111 -17.46 -11.45 2.24
C SER A 111 -17.11 -11.37 0.75
N TYR A 112 -16.88 -10.16 0.21
CA TYR A 112 -16.46 -9.99 -1.19
C TYR A 112 -15.10 -10.64 -1.51
N TYR A 113 -14.12 -10.55 -0.61
CA TYR A 113 -12.80 -11.18 -0.84
C TYR A 113 -12.82 -12.70 -0.63
N MET A 114 -13.70 -13.22 0.23
CA MET A 114 -13.86 -14.66 0.45
C MET A 114 -14.59 -15.34 -0.72
N THR A 115 -15.58 -14.69 -1.35
CA THR A 115 -16.29 -15.25 -2.50
C THR A 115 -15.43 -15.35 -3.77
N THR A 116 -14.38 -14.54 -3.88
CA THR A 116 -13.52 -14.48 -5.07
C THR A 116 -12.35 -15.47 -5.04
N ASN A 117 -12.15 -16.23 -3.96
CA ASN A 117 -11.05 -17.21 -3.81
C ASN A 117 -9.63 -16.60 -3.98
N LEU A 118 -9.50 -15.28 -3.89
CA LEU A 118 -8.27 -14.55 -4.23
C LEU A 118 -7.23 -14.50 -3.10
N ARG A 119 -7.51 -15.02 -1.88
CA ARG A 119 -6.63 -14.88 -0.71
C ARG A 119 -6.67 -16.08 0.23
N LYS A 120 -5.52 -16.39 0.84
CA LYS A 120 -5.35 -17.48 1.83
C LYS A 120 -5.73 -17.07 3.26
N ILE A 121 -5.54 -15.81 3.64
CA ILE A 121 -5.87 -15.25 4.96
C ILE A 121 -6.45 -13.86 4.74
N PHE A 122 -7.61 -13.59 5.35
CA PHE A 122 -8.19 -12.26 5.49
C PHE A 122 -8.94 -12.25 6.83
N ASN A 123 -8.36 -11.61 7.85
CA ASN A 123 -8.93 -11.54 9.19
C ASN A 123 -9.01 -10.09 9.66
N ILE A 124 -10.09 -9.76 10.35
CA ILE A 124 -10.31 -8.45 10.95
C ILE A 124 -10.83 -8.70 12.36
N GLU A 125 -10.08 -8.25 13.36
CA GLU A 125 -10.47 -8.34 14.76
C GLU A 125 -10.59 -6.94 15.33
N ILE A 126 -11.73 -6.63 15.95
CA ILE A 126 -11.96 -5.33 16.59
C ILE A 126 -12.01 -5.55 18.10
N SER A 127 -11.07 -4.95 18.81
CA SER A 127 -11.00 -4.97 20.27
C SER A 127 -11.30 -3.59 20.82
N ARG A 128 -12.30 -3.46 21.71
CA ARG A 128 -12.55 -2.19 22.40
C ARG A 128 -11.38 -1.86 23.33
N LEU A 129 -10.87 -0.64 23.21
CA LEU A 129 -10.00 -0.03 24.21
C LEU A 129 -10.90 0.73 25.21
N LYS A 130 -10.33 1.35 26.25
CA LYS A 130 -11.13 2.15 27.19
C LYS A 130 -11.78 3.35 26.46
N GLY A 131 -13.08 3.56 26.68
CA GLY A 131 -13.87 4.64 26.06
C GLY A 131 -14.37 4.29 24.66
N ASP A 132 -14.41 5.28 23.76
CA ASP A 132 -14.84 5.13 22.36
C ASP A 132 -13.70 4.63 21.44
N ASN A 133 -12.49 4.46 21.98
CA ASN A 133 -11.37 3.97 21.21
C ASN A 133 -11.43 2.45 21.02
N PHE A 134 -10.99 1.98 19.87
CA PHE A 134 -10.88 0.57 19.55
C PHE A 134 -9.60 0.31 18.75
N LEU A 135 -9.08 -0.91 18.89
CA LEU A 135 -7.98 -1.44 18.11
C LEU A 135 -8.56 -2.35 17.03
N VAL A 136 -8.25 -2.08 15.77
CA VAL A 136 -8.56 -3.00 14.66
C VAL A 136 -7.27 -3.71 14.26
N ARG A 137 -7.26 -5.03 14.38
CA ARG A 137 -6.20 -5.86 13.81
C ARG A 137 -6.67 -6.36 12.45
N PHE A 138 -5.99 -5.91 11.41
CA PHE A 138 -6.27 -6.29 10.04
C PHE A 138 -5.15 -7.16 9.51
N GLU A 139 -5.46 -8.39 9.13
CA GLU A 139 -4.49 -9.37 8.63
C GLU A 139 -4.87 -9.83 7.24
N PHE A 140 -3.88 -9.91 6.34
CA PHE A 140 -4.09 -10.58 5.08
C PHE A 140 -2.82 -11.20 4.51
N SER A 141 -3.01 -12.22 3.70
CA SER A 141 -1.95 -12.85 2.89
C SER A 141 -2.36 -12.98 1.44
N ALA A 142 -1.37 -13.18 0.57
CA ALA A 142 -1.58 -13.40 -0.85
C ALA A 142 -0.51 -14.33 -1.43
N ASP A 143 -0.67 -14.75 -2.67
CA ASP A 143 0.23 -15.71 -3.32
C ASP A 143 1.41 -15.06 -4.06
N ILE A 144 1.31 -13.76 -4.38
CA ILE A 144 2.30 -13.03 -5.18
C ILE A 144 2.90 -11.90 -4.34
N ALA A 145 4.19 -11.99 -4.03
CA ALA A 145 4.87 -11.09 -3.08
C ALA A 145 4.81 -9.60 -3.46
N ASN A 146 5.05 -9.26 -4.74
CA ASN A 146 5.07 -7.86 -5.17
C ASN A 146 3.67 -7.26 -5.22
N ALA A 147 2.71 -7.99 -5.80
CA ALA A 147 1.31 -7.57 -5.81
C ALA A 147 0.77 -7.44 -4.37
N HIS A 148 1.19 -8.33 -3.47
CA HIS A 148 0.86 -8.24 -2.05
C HIS A 148 1.39 -6.94 -1.44
N PHE A 149 2.66 -6.60 -1.64
CA PHE A 149 3.25 -5.38 -1.09
C PHE A 149 2.60 -4.11 -1.64
N GLU A 150 2.33 -4.05 -2.95
CA GLU A 150 1.58 -2.94 -3.55
C GLU A 150 0.17 -2.79 -2.96
N ASN A 151 -0.53 -3.91 -2.79
CA ASN A 151 -1.82 -3.93 -2.11
C ASN A 151 -1.71 -3.46 -0.66
N CYS A 152 -0.63 -3.80 0.07
CA CYS A 152 -0.38 -3.29 1.42
C CYS A 152 -0.32 -1.76 1.42
N LYS A 153 0.45 -1.15 0.49
CA LYS A 153 0.56 0.31 0.39
C LYS A 153 -0.80 0.95 0.09
N PHE A 154 -1.57 0.37 -0.82
CA PHE A 154 -2.90 0.87 -1.14
C PHE A 154 -3.86 0.77 0.05
N ILE A 155 -3.87 -0.36 0.76
CA ILE A 155 -4.71 -0.57 1.95
C ILE A 155 -4.31 0.42 3.06
N ALA A 156 -3.02 0.64 3.30
CA ALA A 156 -2.53 1.64 4.26
C ALA A 156 -3.00 3.07 3.91
N ALA A 157 -3.02 3.40 2.61
CA ALA A 157 -3.58 4.65 2.11
C ALA A 157 -5.11 4.74 2.32
N VAL A 158 -5.85 3.64 2.11
CA VAL A 158 -7.29 3.60 2.42
C VAL A 158 -7.55 3.89 3.89
N PHE A 159 -6.83 3.23 4.81
CA PHE A 159 -6.96 3.50 6.25
C PHE A 159 -6.64 4.94 6.62
N GLY A 160 -5.57 5.50 6.06
CA GLY A 160 -5.22 6.90 6.32
C GLY A 160 -6.27 7.88 5.81
N CYS A 161 -6.95 7.56 4.70
CA CYS A 161 -8.05 8.38 4.21
C CYS A 161 -9.29 8.26 5.08
N LEU A 162 -9.59 7.07 5.60
CA LEU A 162 -10.68 6.85 6.56
C LEU A 162 -10.44 7.54 7.90
N GLY A 163 -9.23 8.07 8.17
CA GLY A 163 -8.90 8.71 9.44
C GLY A 163 -8.34 7.72 10.47
N VAL A 164 -7.79 6.59 10.02
CA VAL A 164 -7.23 5.54 10.86
C VAL A 164 -5.71 5.54 10.71
N VAL A 165 -5.00 5.50 11.83
CA VAL A 165 -3.53 5.40 11.86
C VAL A 165 -3.11 3.94 12.03
N ILE A 166 -2.07 3.52 11.32
CA ILE A 166 -1.38 2.25 11.59
C ILE A 166 -0.46 2.51 12.78
N GLU A 167 -0.69 1.89 13.94
CA GLU A 167 0.20 1.99 15.10
C GLU A 167 1.40 1.05 14.94
N ASP A 168 1.12 -0.24 14.72
CA ASP A 168 2.12 -1.30 14.55
C ASP A 168 1.89 -2.09 13.25
N LEU A 169 2.99 -2.65 12.74
CA LEU A 169 3.06 -3.35 11.46
C LEU A 169 3.92 -4.61 11.60
N VAL A 170 3.33 -5.77 11.32
CA VAL A 170 4.09 -7.01 11.12
C VAL A 170 4.03 -7.38 9.64
N TYR A 171 5.19 -7.55 9.01
CA TYR A 171 5.29 -7.96 7.61
C TYR A 171 6.26 -9.13 7.45
N SER A 172 5.80 -10.20 6.79
CA SER A 172 6.60 -11.40 6.53
C SER A 172 6.73 -11.64 5.03
N LYS A 173 7.95 -11.42 4.49
CA LYS A 173 8.26 -11.75 3.08
C LYS A 173 8.10 -13.24 2.80
N LYS A 174 8.49 -14.10 3.75
CA LYS A 174 8.47 -15.57 3.59
C LYS A 174 7.06 -16.13 3.51
N GLN A 175 6.13 -15.56 4.27
CA GLN A 175 4.74 -16.00 4.31
C GLN A 175 3.81 -15.15 3.43
N ILE A 176 4.33 -14.10 2.79
CA ILE A 176 3.56 -13.11 2.01
C ILE A 176 2.35 -12.66 2.83
N TYR A 177 2.64 -12.13 4.02
CA TYR A 177 1.68 -11.83 5.06
C TYR A 177 1.93 -10.45 5.63
N VAL A 178 0.85 -9.76 5.98
CA VAL A 178 0.91 -8.52 6.75
C VAL A 178 -0.18 -8.48 7.82
N ARG A 179 0.14 -7.84 8.93
CA ARG A 179 -0.78 -7.41 9.98
C ARG A 179 -0.63 -5.92 10.21
N PHE A 180 -1.74 -5.20 10.16
CA PHE A 180 -1.84 -3.82 10.64
C PHE A 180 -2.58 -3.80 11.96
N ASP A 181 -1.97 -3.19 12.97
CA ASP A 181 -2.66 -2.82 14.20
C ASP A 181 -3.06 -1.34 14.06
N LEU A 182 -4.37 -1.09 14.00
CA LEU A 182 -4.97 0.16 13.53
C LEU A 182 -5.75 0.85 14.66
N VAL A 183 -5.63 2.17 14.76
CA VAL A 183 -6.34 2.97 15.75
C VAL A 183 -7.05 4.14 15.06
N PRO A 184 -8.35 4.39 15.33
CA PRO A 184 -9.05 5.54 14.79
C PRO A 184 -8.48 6.83 15.37
N THR A 185 -8.40 7.88 14.55
CA THR A 185 -8.06 9.25 14.97
C THR A 185 -9.33 10.10 15.00
N ASP A 186 -9.25 11.36 15.42
CA ASP A 186 -10.38 12.30 15.36
C ASP A 186 -10.96 12.43 13.94
N LEU A 187 -10.13 12.25 12.90
CA LEU A 187 -10.56 12.26 11.50
C LEU A 187 -11.50 11.11 11.15
N PHE A 188 -11.49 10.01 11.91
CA PHE A 188 -12.40 8.89 11.69
C PHE A 188 -13.85 9.28 12.02
N TYR A 189 -14.03 10.07 13.07
CA TYR A 189 -15.34 10.53 13.54
C TYR A 189 -15.82 11.80 12.83
N ASP A 190 -14.91 12.49 12.14
CA ASP A 190 -15.24 13.72 11.40
C ASP A 190 -15.98 13.42 10.09
N LYS A 191 -17.23 13.89 10.01
CA LYS A 191 -18.08 13.79 8.81
C LYS A 191 -17.62 14.73 7.69
N GLU A 192 -16.82 15.75 7.98
CA GLU A 192 -16.28 16.67 6.98
C GLU A 192 -15.04 16.10 6.26
N ILE A 193 -14.92 16.41 4.97
CA ILE A 193 -13.80 15.96 4.14
C ILE A 193 -12.61 16.91 4.34
N ARG A 194 -11.85 16.71 5.42
CA ARG A 194 -10.56 17.39 5.67
C ARG A 194 -9.44 16.83 4.80
N LYS A 195 -9.47 17.16 3.50
CA LYS A 195 -8.59 16.57 2.47
C LYS A 195 -7.10 16.63 2.81
N LYS A 196 -6.60 17.78 3.29
CA LYS A 196 -5.15 17.96 3.59
C LYS A 196 -4.68 17.06 4.73
N GLU A 197 -5.47 16.97 5.80
CA GLU A 197 -5.14 16.16 6.98
C GLU A 197 -5.20 14.67 6.66
N ARG A 198 -6.23 14.25 5.91
CA ARG A 198 -6.35 12.86 5.43
C ARG A 198 -5.19 12.48 4.51
N ILE A 199 -4.78 13.33 3.55
CA ILE A 199 -3.60 13.07 2.69
C ILE A 199 -2.32 12.94 3.54
N LYS A 200 -2.15 13.77 4.57
CA LYS A 200 -1.02 13.67 5.48
C LYS A 200 -1.01 12.31 6.20
N LEU A 201 -2.17 11.87 6.71
CA LEU A 201 -2.30 10.58 7.38
C LEU A 201 -2.06 9.40 6.42
N MET A 202 -2.55 9.47 5.18
CA MET A 202 -2.24 8.49 4.13
C MET A 202 -0.74 8.34 3.90
N LYS A 203 -0.02 9.45 3.76
CA LYS A 203 1.44 9.45 3.59
C LYS A 203 2.15 8.82 4.78
N ASN A 204 1.74 9.18 6.00
CA ASN A 204 2.33 8.62 7.23
C ASN A 204 2.13 7.10 7.31
N ASN A 205 0.92 6.60 7.02
CA ASN A 205 0.64 5.17 7.04
C ASN A 205 1.46 4.41 6.00
N VAL A 206 1.56 4.93 4.77
CA VAL A 206 2.34 4.28 3.71
C VAL A 206 3.84 4.31 4.02
N ALA A 207 4.34 5.39 4.62
CA ALA A 207 5.74 5.49 5.04
C ALA A 207 6.12 4.41 6.07
N LYS A 208 5.18 3.95 6.92
CA LYS A 208 5.42 2.81 7.84
C LYS A 208 5.69 1.48 7.12
N LEU A 209 5.19 1.31 5.89
CA LEU A 209 5.45 0.13 5.05
C LEU A 209 6.77 0.23 4.29
N ILE A 210 7.11 1.45 3.85
CA ILE A 210 8.28 1.70 3.00
C ILE A 210 9.50 1.90 3.91
N ASP A 211 10.20 0.81 4.17
CA ASP A 211 11.51 0.81 4.83
C ASP A 211 12.61 0.75 3.76
N TYR A 212 13.24 1.91 3.48
CA TYR A 212 14.29 1.99 2.46
C TYR A 212 15.59 1.27 2.88
N ASN A 213 15.76 0.83 4.14
CA ASN A 213 16.88 -0.06 4.49
C ASN A 213 16.71 -1.46 3.91
N ARG A 214 15.47 -1.96 3.83
CA ARG A 214 15.18 -3.30 3.27
C ARG A 214 15.46 -3.39 1.78
N ILE A 215 15.61 -2.24 1.11
CA ILE A 215 16.04 -2.13 -0.28
C ILE A 215 17.46 -2.64 -0.47
N LEU A 216 18.36 -2.22 0.41
CA LEU A 216 19.79 -2.52 0.31
C LEU A 216 20.09 -4.01 0.50
N GLU A 217 19.20 -4.70 1.22
CA GLU A 217 19.29 -6.12 1.54
C GLU A 217 18.51 -7.01 0.56
N ASP A 218 17.74 -6.44 -0.36
CA ASP A 218 16.95 -7.24 -1.30
C ASP A 218 17.75 -7.63 -2.55
N LYS A 219 17.40 -8.80 -3.13
CA LYS A 219 17.99 -9.27 -4.38
C LYS A 219 17.65 -8.30 -5.51
N ASP A 220 18.59 -8.14 -6.45
CA ASP A 220 18.77 -7.03 -7.41
C ASP A 220 17.61 -6.70 -8.37
N PHE A 221 16.44 -7.30 -8.20
CA PHE A 221 15.33 -7.21 -9.15
C PHE A 221 14.36 -6.03 -8.95
N TYR A 222 14.50 -5.24 -7.88
CA TYR A 222 13.42 -4.33 -7.47
C TYR A 222 13.90 -2.96 -6.99
N LEU A 223 14.97 -2.45 -7.56
CA LEU A 223 15.28 -1.02 -7.53
C LEU A 223 14.99 -0.45 -8.92
N TRP A 224 13.98 0.42 -8.95
CA TRP A 224 13.73 1.51 -9.90
C TRP A 224 14.07 1.18 -11.36
N THR A 225 13.02 0.95 -12.17
CA THR A 225 13.08 0.70 -13.61
C THR A 225 13.95 -0.49 -14.00
N LYS A 226 13.43 -1.72 -13.89
CA LYS A 226 13.94 -2.92 -14.59
C LYS A 226 15.47 -2.86 -14.81
N LEU A 227 16.25 -2.66 -13.73
CA LEU A 227 17.69 -2.53 -13.86
C LEU A 227 18.20 -3.89 -14.28
N ALA A 228 18.77 -3.89 -15.47
CA ALA A 228 19.16 -5.10 -16.16
C ALA A 228 20.24 -5.81 -15.35
N GLN A 229 20.34 -7.11 -15.54
CA GLN A 229 21.40 -7.95 -14.96
C GLN A 229 22.82 -7.59 -15.43
N TYR A 230 22.99 -6.45 -16.11
CA TYR A 230 24.20 -6.07 -16.81
C TYR A 230 24.83 -4.84 -16.15
N ASP A 231 26.10 -4.96 -15.77
CA ASP A 231 26.90 -3.92 -15.12
C ASP A 231 27.20 -2.70 -16.01
N ASP A 232 26.70 -2.67 -17.25
CA ASP A 232 26.90 -1.63 -18.25
C ASP A 232 25.77 -0.60 -18.32
N ILE A 233 24.72 -0.75 -17.50
CA ILE A 233 23.58 0.17 -17.47
C ILE A 233 23.66 1.06 -16.22
N SER A 234 23.76 2.37 -16.44
CA SER A 234 23.72 3.39 -15.38
C SER A 234 22.42 4.19 -15.44
N LEU A 235 21.81 4.47 -14.27
CA LEU A 235 20.64 5.35 -14.19
C LEU A 235 21.06 6.82 -14.24
N GLN A 236 20.44 7.61 -15.13
CA GLN A 236 20.68 9.05 -15.26
C GLN A 236 19.42 9.86 -14.99
N PHE A 237 19.58 11.06 -14.44
CA PHE A 237 18.50 12.00 -14.19
C PHE A 237 18.54 13.15 -15.18
N LYS A 238 17.38 13.65 -15.58
CA LYS A 238 17.26 14.75 -16.56
C LYS A 238 17.91 16.06 -16.09
N ASN A 239 17.97 16.28 -14.78
CA ASN A 239 18.60 17.45 -14.13
C ASN A 239 18.77 17.21 -12.62
N GLN A 240 19.61 18.04 -11.98
CA GLN A 240 19.84 18.07 -10.52
C GLN A 240 18.55 18.13 -9.70
N TYR A 241 17.56 18.93 -10.09
CA TYR A 241 16.29 19.01 -9.37
C TYR A 241 15.56 17.65 -9.31
N SER A 242 15.57 16.90 -10.42
CA SER A 242 14.94 15.57 -10.50
C SER A 242 15.69 14.54 -9.68
N LEU A 243 17.02 14.64 -9.67
CA LEU A 243 17.92 13.84 -8.85
C LEU A 243 17.61 14.07 -7.35
N GLU A 244 17.69 15.32 -6.89
CA GLU A 244 17.44 15.68 -5.49
C GLU A 244 16.04 15.28 -5.04
N LYS A 245 15.02 15.57 -5.85
CA LYS A 245 13.62 15.23 -5.52
C LYS A 245 13.40 13.73 -5.36
N ARG A 246 14.17 12.88 -6.05
CA ARG A 246 13.99 11.42 -6.03
C ARG A 246 14.92 10.73 -5.03
N ILE A 247 16.19 11.16 -4.95
CA ILE A 247 17.21 10.50 -4.13
C ILE A 247 17.18 10.98 -2.69
N LYS A 248 16.98 12.29 -2.44
CA LYS A 248 17.05 12.84 -1.09
C LYS A 248 16.05 12.20 -0.10
N PRO A 249 14.77 11.96 -0.44
CA PRO A 249 13.85 11.29 0.47
C PRO A 249 14.29 9.86 0.85
N ILE A 250 14.98 9.18 -0.07
CA ILE A 250 15.50 7.83 0.16
C ILE A 250 16.66 7.89 1.15
N LEU A 251 17.61 8.80 0.93
CA LEU A 251 18.77 8.98 1.81
C LEU A 251 18.32 9.42 3.22
N ASP A 252 17.36 10.35 3.30
CA ASP A 252 16.77 10.79 4.57
C ASP A 252 16.11 9.62 5.31
N ASN A 253 15.37 8.75 4.61
CA ASN A 253 14.77 7.57 5.25
C ASN A 253 15.83 6.56 5.72
N ILE A 254 16.88 6.30 4.92
CA ILE A 254 18.01 5.43 5.33
C ILE A 254 18.67 6.00 6.59
N ARG A 255 18.78 7.33 6.70
CA ARG A 255 19.33 8.03 7.86
C ARG A 255 18.49 7.87 9.12
N GLU A 256 17.18 8.02 8.99
CA GLU A 256 16.26 7.92 10.14
C GLU A 256 16.14 6.50 10.69
N SER A 257 16.36 5.49 9.83
CA SER A 257 16.09 4.08 10.15
C SER A 257 17.34 3.25 10.49
N ALA A 258 18.56 3.75 10.23
CA ALA A 258 19.81 3.02 10.48
C ALA A 258 20.50 3.42 11.80
N ASP A 259 21.21 2.48 12.45
CA ASP A 259 22.18 2.83 13.49
C ASP A 259 23.22 3.79 12.88
N ARG A 260 23.49 4.91 13.56
CA ARG A 260 24.44 5.95 13.12
C ARG A 260 25.80 5.38 12.72
N ARG A 261 26.21 4.24 13.31
CA ARG A 261 27.50 3.58 13.02
C ARG A 261 27.55 2.87 11.67
N ILE A 262 26.41 2.34 11.20
CA ILE A 262 26.32 1.61 9.92
C ILE A 262 25.75 2.46 8.79
N TYR A 263 25.17 3.60 9.13
CA TYR A 263 24.53 4.51 8.18
C TYR A 263 25.44 4.92 7.00
N PRO A 264 26.72 5.33 7.21
CA PRO A 264 27.61 5.67 6.10
C PRO A 264 27.83 4.50 5.12
N GLN A 265 27.92 3.27 5.63
CA GLN A 265 28.05 2.07 4.81
C GLN A 265 26.78 1.78 4.00
N LYS A 266 25.60 2.08 4.56
CA LYS A 266 24.32 1.92 3.85
C LYS A 266 24.18 2.89 2.67
N ILE A 267 24.70 4.12 2.82
CA ILE A 267 24.75 5.12 1.74
C ILE A 267 25.66 4.63 0.59
N LEU A 268 26.82 4.08 0.92
CA LEU A 268 27.71 3.48 -0.08
C LEU A 268 27.02 2.34 -0.84
N LYS A 269 26.39 1.41 -0.12
CA LYS A 269 25.62 0.32 -0.74
C LYS A 269 24.45 0.83 -1.59
N PHE A 270 23.83 1.94 -1.20
CA PHE A 270 22.77 2.55 -1.99
C PHE A 270 23.29 3.01 -3.37
N PHE A 271 24.41 3.74 -3.40
CA PHE A 271 25.01 4.18 -4.66
C PHE A 271 25.58 3.03 -5.50
N GLU A 272 26.07 1.97 -4.85
CA GLU A 272 26.48 0.74 -5.53
C GLU A 272 25.29 0.07 -6.25
N LYS A 273 24.14 -0.01 -5.57
CA LYS A 273 22.90 -0.54 -6.18
C LYS A 273 22.35 0.32 -7.33
N LEU A 274 22.75 1.59 -7.44
CA LEU A 274 22.44 2.43 -8.60
C LEU A 274 23.42 2.25 -9.76
N HIS A 275 24.43 1.38 -9.61
CA HIS A 275 25.55 1.21 -10.54
C HIS A 275 26.33 2.51 -10.79
N TRP A 276 26.32 3.44 -9.83
CA TRP A 276 27.11 4.66 -9.89
C TRP A 276 28.50 4.48 -9.32
N ILE A 277 28.65 3.56 -8.39
CA ILE A 277 29.94 3.21 -7.79
C ILE A 277 30.13 1.70 -7.71
N ARG A 278 31.38 1.27 -7.71
CA ARG A 278 31.84 -0.09 -7.36
C ARG A 278 32.53 0.02 -6.02
N LEU A 279 32.07 -0.74 -5.03
CA LEU A 279 32.78 -0.80 -3.76
C LEU A 279 33.87 -1.87 -3.83
N ASP A 280 34.96 -1.62 -3.10
CA ASP A 280 35.91 -2.67 -2.76
C ASP A 280 35.31 -3.61 -1.70
N GLU A 281 35.77 -4.87 -1.62
CA GLU A 281 35.22 -5.89 -0.72
C GLU A 281 35.23 -5.44 0.76
N MET A 282 36.20 -4.60 1.14
CA MET A 282 36.34 -4.07 2.50
C MET A 282 35.58 -2.76 2.75
N LEU A 283 34.86 -2.22 1.76
CA LEU A 283 34.13 -0.93 1.85
C LEU A 283 35.03 0.27 2.21
N THR A 284 36.34 0.17 1.98
CA THR A 284 37.34 1.21 2.27
C THR A 284 37.66 2.09 1.07
N SER A 285 37.17 1.72 -0.11
CA SER A 285 37.32 2.52 -1.32
C SER A 285 36.19 2.24 -2.30
N PHE A 286 36.00 3.15 -3.23
CA PHE A 286 35.06 2.99 -4.32
C PHE A 286 35.62 3.54 -5.63
N GLN A 287 35.13 2.98 -6.73
CA GLN A 287 35.33 3.51 -8.09
C GLN A 287 34.00 4.05 -8.58
N ILE A 288 33.97 5.21 -9.23
CA ILE A 288 32.76 5.65 -9.94
C ILE A 288 32.65 4.82 -11.22
N ILE A 289 31.52 4.12 -11.39
CA ILE A 289 31.21 3.33 -12.58
C ILE A 289 30.20 4.10 -13.43
N GLY A 290 30.38 4.05 -14.74
CA GLY A 290 29.41 4.54 -15.71
C GLY A 290 30.07 4.71 -17.07
N PRO A 291 29.29 4.97 -18.13
CA PRO A 291 29.86 5.43 -19.39
C PRO A 291 30.72 6.67 -19.13
N ASP A 292 31.72 6.93 -19.98
CA ASP A 292 32.62 8.09 -19.88
C ASP A 292 31.86 9.44 -19.77
N GLN A 293 30.57 9.43 -20.12
CA GLN A 293 29.59 10.51 -20.03
C GLN A 293 28.68 10.47 -18.78
N LEU A 294 29.07 9.80 -17.68
CA LEU A 294 28.33 10.00 -16.43
C LEU A 294 28.46 11.48 -16.06
N ASP A 295 27.31 12.16 -16.01
CA ASP A 295 27.21 13.61 -15.84
C ASP A 295 28.06 14.05 -14.65
N SER A 296 28.86 15.12 -14.84
CA SER A 296 29.65 15.72 -13.76
C SER A 296 28.77 16.01 -12.54
N GLU A 297 27.50 16.39 -12.76
CA GLU A 297 26.54 16.66 -11.67
C GLU A 297 26.28 15.42 -10.79
N ILE A 298 26.18 14.22 -11.37
CA ILE A 298 25.97 12.98 -10.61
C ILE A 298 27.23 12.63 -9.82
N LYS A 299 28.42 12.78 -10.43
CA LYS A 299 29.69 12.55 -9.76
C LYS A 299 29.86 13.46 -8.55
N ASP A 300 29.60 14.75 -8.75
CA ASP A 300 29.68 15.75 -7.69
C ASP A 300 28.68 15.45 -6.58
N THR A 301 27.45 15.07 -6.92
CA THR A 301 26.43 14.69 -5.94
C THR A 301 26.87 13.49 -5.09
N VAL A 302 27.39 12.42 -5.72
CA VAL A 302 27.89 11.23 -4.99
C VAL A 302 29.03 11.60 -4.05
N ILE A 303 29.99 12.40 -4.54
CA ILE A 303 31.15 12.83 -3.74
C ILE A 303 30.69 13.71 -2.58
N GLU A 304 29.82 14.69 -2.82
CA GLU A 304 29.27 15.58 -1.80
C GLU A 304 28.62 14.78 -0.68
N PHE A 305 27.69 13.87 -1.02
CA PHE A 305 26.99 13.04 -0.03
C PHE A 305 27.93 12.12 0.76
N ILE A 306 28.93 11.51 0.12
CA ILE A 306 29.89 10.64 0.83
C ILE A 306 30.82 11.48 1.71
N SER A 307 31.18 12.69 1.27
CA SER A 307 32.11 13.58 1.96
C SER A 307 31.57 14.09 3.29
N ASP A 308 30.25 14.09 3.48
CA ASP A 308 29.62 14.38 4.78
C ASP A 308 30.05 13.39 5.88
N TYR A 309 30.42 12.17 5.50
CA TYR A 309 30.70 11.07 6.44
C TYR A 309 32.14 10.56 6.40
N TYR A 310 32.83 10.75 5.28
CA TYR A 310 34.20 10.29 5.07
C TYR A 310 35.10 11.42 4.60
N ASN A 311 36.35 11.36 4.99
CA ASN A 311 37.42 12.06 4.28
C ASN A 311 37.74 11.24 3.03
N ILE A 312 37.64 11.88 1.86
CA ILE A 312 37.81 11.21 0.57
C ILE A 312 39.14 11.62 -0.03
N THR A 313 40.00 10.64 -0.33
CA THR A 313 41.25 10.87 -1.06
C THR A 313 41.20 10.19 -2.43
N LYS A 314 41.43 10.94 -3.51
CA LYS A 314 41.44 10.37 -4.87
C LYS A 314 42.87 9.99 -5.30
N LYS A 315 43.04 8.77 -5.80
CA LYS A 315 44.26 8.35 -6.52
C LYS A 315 43.87 7.62 -7.80
N LYS A 316 44.20 8.21 -8.96
CA LYS A 316 43.74 7.77 -10.28
C LYS A 316 42.21 7.72 -10.33
N GLU A 317 41.64 6.56 -10.66
CA GLU A 317 40.18 6.33 -10.73
C GLU A 317 39.55 5.87 -9.40
N MET A 318 40.35 5.68 -8.35
CA MET A 318 39.89 5.17 -7.05
C MET A 318 39.74 6.28 -6.02
N TYR A 319 38.65 6.24 -5.26
CA TYR A 319 38.35 7.11 -4.13
C TYR A 319 38.49 6.31 -2.83
N TYR A 320 39.44 6.69 -1.98
CA TYR A 320 39.70 6.04 -0.69
C TYR A 320 38.95 6.76 0.42
N LEU A 321 38.39 5.98 1.34
CA LEU A 321 37.51 6.45 2.41
C LEU A 321 38.21 6.33 3.77
N GLU A 322 38.33 7.46 4.47
CA GLU A 322 38.75 7.49 5.88
C GLU A 322 37.59 8.03 6.72
N GLN A 323 37.21 7.33 7.80
CA GLN A 323 36.11 7.79 8.66
C GLN A 323 36.45 9.12 9.32
N LYS A 324 35.46 10.02 9.39
CA LYS A 324 35.54 11.28 10.12
C LYS A 324 35.36 11.11 11.62
#